data_AF-A0A4W3IBQ1-F1
#
_entry.id   AF-A0A4W3IBQ1-F1
#
_cell.length_a   1.000
_cell.length_b   1.000
_cell.length_c   1.000
_cell.angle_alpha   90.00
_cell.angle_beta   90.00
_cell.angle_gamma   90.00
#
_symmetry.space_group_name_H-M   'P 1'
#
loop_
_entity.id
_entity.type
_entity.pdbx_description
1 polymer ?
#
loop_
_entity_poly.entity_id
_entity_poly.type
_entity_poly.pdbx_seq_one_letter_code
_entity_poly.pdbx_strand_id
1 'polypeptide(L)'
;MAPLDDLIFMFFQEKRLGAKNLEVDPWISRIARVCKADKGGPESDLFNKWTTFLKARLVCSLPSQNLHFNRVEDVFIDKSSTSSETRVYGIFSNSWNSTAVCVYSMGDILNVFKNSNFKGFTDKIPDPRPGTCVADSKSIPYESLIFISRHPEMEQPIDPIGGKPIISSKQHYFKKIVVDRIVGKAGLISHVLYLATENGKIQKVAEINKSTFVISEIKVLSKPGPILSMFLDSQTKHLYINSAEELVRFPMPQCFRHTNTCENCVMARDPDCGWNSIRKVHIRFQQSISRISMIGGINEPVLGKETRQINISPDTKPPPMYLPCRKYSYHAEYSWKHKDQMLPCSSTRDDCLLLIERFSEPDYGLYECISRENGMEQVLASYLIQGTSKPSQ
;
A
#
# COMPACT_ATOMS: atom_id res chain seq x y z
N MET A 1 -27.04 -3.36 27.52
CA MET A 1 -25.93 -4.22 27.99
C MET A 1 -25.07 -4.55 26.80
N ALA A 2 -23.76 -4.36 26.87
CA ALA A 2 -22.86 -4.88 25.84
C ALA A 2 -22.85 -6.43 25.92
N PRO A 3 -22.73 -7.15 24.79
CA PRO A 3 -22.45 -8.59 24.81
C PRO A 3 -21.24 -8.89 25.71
N LEU A 4 -21.29 -10.02 26.43
CA LEU A 4 -20.23 -10.43 27.38
C LEU A 4 -18.85 -10.49 26.71
N ASP A 5 -18.83 -10.84 25.42
CA ASP A 5 -17.62 -11.10 24.63
C ASP A 5 -17.12 -9.88 23.84
N ASP A 6 -17.74 -8.70 24.02
CA ASP A 6 -17.22 -7.47 23.40
C ASP A 6 -15.83 -7.13 23.96
N LEU A 7 -14.85 -7.00 23.08
CA LEU A 7 -13.47 -6.63 23.41
C LEU A 7 -13.13 -5.24 22.90
N ILE A 8 -12.31 -4.52 23.66
CA ILE A 8 -11.66 -3.28 23.22
C ILE A 8 -10.20 -3.62 22.95
N PHE A 9 -9.73 -3.33 21.73
CA PHE A 9 -8.33 -3.52 21.35
C PHE A 9 -7.57 -2.19 21.34
N MET A 10 -6.31 -2.24 21.76
CA MET A 10 -5.40 -1.10 21.81
C MET A 10 -4.09 -1.46 21.13
N PHE A 11 -3.63 -0.63 20.20
CA PHE A 11 -2.36 -0.80 19.50
C PHE A 11 -1.40 0.30 19.93
N PHE A 12 -0.20 -0.06 20.35
CA PHE A 12 0.75 0.91 20.90
C PHE A 12 2.19 0.44 20.82
N GLN A 13 3.10 1.38 21.04
CA GLN A 13 4.53 1.12 21.23
C GLN A 13 4.86 1.20 22.71
N GLU A 14 5.71 0.31 23.20
CA GLU A 14 6.31 0.44 24.53
C GLU A 14 7.82 0.20 24.46
N LYS A 15 8.55 0.66 25.48
CA LYS A 15 9.98 0.37 25.60
C LYS A 15 10.17 -1.06 26.10
N ARG A 16 11.14 -1.78 25.53
CA ARG A 16 11.60 -3.07 26.05
C ARG A 16 12.24 -2.87 27.41
N LEU A 17 11.72 -3.56 28.42
CA LEU A 17 12.33 -3.60 29.74
C LEU A 17 13.69 -4.30 29.67
N GLY A 18 14.72 -3.70 30.26
CA GLY A 18 16.05 -4.30 30.36
C GLY A 18 16.92 -4.23 29.10
N ALA A 19 16.51 -3.51 28.04
CA ALA A 19 17.35 -3.29 26.87
C ALA A 19 18.56 -2.39 27.22
N LYS A 20 19.70 -3.03 27.53
CA LYS A 20 20.99 -2.36 27.72
C LYS A 20 21.80 -2.28 26.41
N ASN A 21 21.46 -3.11 25.43
CA ASN A 21 22.13 -3.12 24.13
C ASN A 21 21.52 -2.04 23.22
N LEU A 22 22.35 -1.05 22.86
CA LEU A 22 21.99 0.06 21.97
C LEU A 22 21.74 -0.38 20.53
N GLU A 23 22.21 -1.57 20.13
CA GLU A 23 22.04 -2.11 18.76
C GLU A 23 20.63 -2.67 18.50
N VAL A 24 19.87 -2.96 19.57
CA VAL A 24 18.50 -3.48 19.45
C VAL A 24 17.53 -2.32 19.58
N ASP A 25 16.57 -2.21 18.65
CA ASP A 25 15.53 -1.18 18.72
C ASP A 25 14.85 -1.24 20.10
N PRO A 26 14.91 -0.15 20.90
CA PRO A 26 14.39 -0.16 22.26
C PRO A 26 12.87 -0.27 22.30
N TRP A 27 12.17 -0.11 21.16
CA TRP A 27 10.72 -0.18 21.09
C TRP A 27 10.23 -1.57 20.69
N ILE A 28 9.00 -1.86 21.10
CA ILE A 28 8.26 -3.05 20.70
C ILE A 28 6.80 -2.66 20.43
N SER A 29 6.24 -3.21 19.37
CA SER A 29 4.83 -3.03 19.02
C SER A 29 3.97 -4.03 19.78
N ARG A 30 2.87 -3.53 20.33
CA ARG A 30 1.92 -4.29 21.12
C ARG A 30 0.52 -4.14 20.57
N ILE A 31 -0.24 -5.22 20.74
CA ILE A 31 -1.68 -5.18 20.78
C ILE A 31 -2.10 -5.61 22.20
N ALA A 32 -3.03 -4.88 22.79
CA ALA A 32 -3.68 -5.26 24.04
C ALA A 32 -5.19 -5.37 23.86
N ARG A 33 -5.83 -6.09 24.77
CA ARG A 33 -7.28 -6.17 24.88
C ARG A 33 -7.76 -5.97 26.30
N VAL A 34 -9.00 -5.50 26.44
CA VAL A 34 -9.80 -5.58 27.67
C VAL A 34 -11.23 -6.00 27.31
N CYS A 35 -11.93 -6.64 28.25
CA CYS A 35 -13.34 -6.92 28.11
C CYS A 35 -14.14 -5.63 28.35
N LYS A 36 -15.05 -5.29 27.44
CA LYS A 36 -15.86 -4.07 27.55
C LYS A 36 -16.76 -4.05 28.80
N ALA A 37 -17.13 -5.23 29.29
CA ALA A 37 -17.94 -5.40 30.50
C ALA A 37 -17.14 -5.38 31.81
N ASP A 38 -15.81 -5.20 31.76
CA ASP A 38 -14.95 -5.16 32.94
C ASP A 38 -15.26 -3.93 33.80
N LYS A 39 -15.63 -4.16 35.07
CA LYS A 39 -15.99 -3.16 36.08
C LYS A 39 -14.85 -2.91 37.08
N GLY A 40 -13.69 -3.53 36.86
CA GLY A 40 -12.60 -3.62 37.82
C GLY A 40 -12.81 -4.73 38.85
N GLY A 41 -11.85 -4.84 39.77
CA GLY A 41 -11.90 -5.82 40.86
C GLY A 41 -12.71 -5.35 42.07
N PRO A 42 -12.86 -6.21 43.10
CA PRO A 42 -13.45 -5.83 44.38
C PRO A 42 -12.64 -4.73 45.08
N GLU A 43 -13.20 -4.12 46.12
CA GLU A 43 -12.54 -3.02 46.83
C GLU A 43 -11.18 -3.40 47.43
N SER A 44 -10.99 -4.67 47.79
CA SER A 44 -9.72 -5.19 48.29
C SER A 44 -8.62 -5.26 47.24
N ASP A 45 -8.97 -5.49 45.96
CA ASP A 45 -8.03 -5.91 44.92
C ASP A 45 -8.41 -5.38 43.54
N LEU A 46 -7.48 -4.64 42.92
CA LEU A 46 -7.69 -4.05 41.58
C LEU A 46 -8.97 -3.19 41.48
N PHE A 47 -9.38 -2.55 42.58
CA PHE A 47 -10.48 -1.58 42.56
C PHE A 47 -10.22 -0.48 41.53
N ASN A 48 -11.19 -0.25 40.64
CA ASN A 48 -11.10 0.68 39.50
C ASN A 48 -9.91 0.43 38.55
N LYS A 49 -9.36 -0.79 38.50
CA LYS A 49 -8.31 -1.19 37.56
C LYS A 49 -8.79 -2.35 36.69
N TRP A 50 -8.35 -2.40 35.44
CA TRP A 50 -8.69 -3.49 34.53
C TRP A 50 -8.29 -4.86 35.12
N THR A 51 -9.25 -5.77 35.15
CA THR A 51 -9.06 -7.18 35.56
C THR A 51 -8.89 -8.10 34.35
N THR A 52 -9.04 -7.55 33.15
CA THR A 52 -9.02 -8.29 31.88
C THR A 52 -7.98 -7.79 30.88
N PHE A 53 -7.06 -6.92 31.32
CA PHE A 53 -6.00 -6.39 30.47
C PHE A 53 -4.95 -7.46 30.16
N LEU A 54 -4.82 -7.79 28.87
CA LEU A 54 -3.74 -8.62 28.34
C LEU A 54 -3.07 -7.91 27.17
N LYS A 55 -1.76 -8.12 27.00
CA LYS A 55 -0.99 -7.63 25.85
C LYS A 55 -0.16 -8.73 25.19
N ALA A 56 0.03 -8.64 23.89
CA ALA A 56 0.87 -9.53 23.11
C ALA A 56 1.81 -8.73 22.20
N ARG A 57 2.97 -9.31 21.86
CA ARG A 57 3.88 -8.72 20.88
C ARG A 57 3.28 -8.83 19.48
N LEU A 58 3.28 -7.73 18.74
CA LEU A 58 2.93 -7.70 17.33
C LEU A 58 4.23 -7.71 16.50
N VAL A 59 4.43 -8.72 15.65
CA VAL A 59 5.67 -8.91 14.89
C VAL A 59 5.49 -8.47 13.46
N CYS A 60 6.35 -7.57 12.99
CA CYS A 60 6.49 -7.27 11.57
C CYS A 60 7.97 -7.29 11.20
N SER A 61 8.40 -8.28 10.41
CA SER A 61 9.82 -8.47 10.08
C SER A 61 10.02 -9.22 8.77
N LEU A 62 11.20 -9.05 8.18
CA LEU A 62 11.70 -9.84 7.05
C LEU A 62 12.77 -10.81 7.60
N PRO A 63 12.41 -12.08 7.91
CA PRO A 63 13.33 -13.02 8.54
C PRO A 63 14.60 -13.27 7.71
N SER A 64 14.46 -13.34 6.39
CA SER A 64 15.58 -13.56 5.46
C SER A 64 16.63 -12.44 5.47
N GLN A 65 16.27 -11.25 5.93
CA GLN A 65 17.16 -10.09 6.02
C GLN A 65 17.49 -9.72 7.47
N ASN A 66 16.99 -10.49 8.44
CA ASN A 66 17.04 -10.17 9.87
C ASN A 66 16.57 -8.72 10.18
N LEU A 67 15.55 -8.24 9.44
CA LEU A 67 15.08 -6.87 9.53
C LEU A 67 13.74 -6.81 10.28
N HIS A 68 13.70 -6.08 11.39
CA HIS A 68 12.51 -5.91 12.21
C HIS A 68 11.96 -4.48 12.15
N PHE A 69 10.63 -4.36 12.05
CA PHE A 69 9.89 -3.12 12.12
C PHE A 69 9.12 -3.10 13.44
N ASN A 70 9.77 -2.60 14.50
CA ASN A 70 9.28 -2.76 15.86
C ASN A 70 8.34 -1.63 16.32
N ARG A 71 8.02 -0.65 15.47
CA ARG A 71 7.27 0.56 15.85
C ARG A 71 6.01 0.71 15.03
N VAL A 72 4.86 0.36 15.60
CA VAL A 72 3.55 0.53 14.94
C VAL A 72 3.22 2.02 14.77
N GLU A 73 2.94 2.46 13.56
CA GLU A 73 2.66 3.86 13.21
C GLU A 73 1.17 4.13 13.09
N ASP A 74 0.43 3.21 12.46
CA ASP A 74 -1.01 3.31 12.23
C ASP A 74 -1.61 1.92 11.99
N VAL A 75 -2.91 1.77 12.26
CA VAL A 75 -3.64 0.51 12.12
C VAL A 75 -4.99 0.74 11.49
N PHE A 76 -5.34 -0.08 10.50
CA PHE A 76 -6.66 -0.13 9.89
C PHE A 76 -7.27 -1.52 10.03
N ILE A 77 -8.56 -1.59 10.36
CA ILE A 77 -9.28 -2.84 10.54
C ILE A 77 -10.30 -2.98 9.40
N ASP A 78 -10.07 -3.94 8.51
CA ASP A 78 -11.07 -4.36 7.52
C ASP A 78 -11.95 -5.44 8.15
N LYS A 79 -13.11 -4.99 8.64
CA LYS A 79 -14.05 -5.83 9.38
C LYS A 79 -14.85 -6.70 8.41
N SER A 80 -14.82 -8.02 8.62
CA SER A 80 -15.71 -8.97 7.94
C SER A 80 -16.83 -9.43 8.88
N SER A 81 -17.72 -10.29 8.36
CA SER A 81 -18.80 -10.92 9.13
C SER A 81 -18.25 -11.84 10.24
N THR A 82 -17.13 -12.51 9.96
CA THR A 82 -16.44 -13.40 10.90
C THR A 82 -15.11 -12.81 11.36
N SER A 83 -14.69 -13.16 12.57
CA SER A 83 -13.39 -12.73 13.12
C SER A 83 -12.21 -13.33 12.36
N SER A 84 -12.31 -14.57 11.89
CA SER A 84 -11.29 -15.23 11.07
C SER A 84 -11.03 -14.54 9.74
N GLU A 85 -12.02 -13.85 9.19
CA GLU A 85 -11.89 -13.07 7.95
C GLU A 85 -11.58 -11.60 8.18
N THR A 86 -11.68 -11.12 9.42
CA THR A 86 -11.35 -9.73 9.75
C THR A 86 -9.84 -9.54 9.71
N ARG A 87 -9.40 -8.57 8.90
CA ARG A 87 -7.98 -8.31 8.64
C ARG A 87 -7.55 -7.03 9.36
N VAL A 88 -6.41 -7.08 10.03
CA VAL A 88 -5.80 -5.95 10.71
C VAL A 88 -4.55 -5.56 9.95
N TYR A 89 -4.58 -4.41 9.29
CA TYR A 89 -3.44 -3.84 8.58
C TYR A 89 -2.69 -2.91 9.52
N GLY A 90 -1.38 -3.11 9.67
CA GLY A 90 -0.53 -2.22 10.46
C GLY A 90 0.62 -1.68 9.63
N ILE A 91 0.86 -0.38 9.73
CA ILE A 91 2.13 0.23 9.31
C ILE A 91 3.12 0.12 10.46
N PHE A 92 4.34 -0.34 10.17
CA PHE A 92 5.43 -0.44 11.12
C PHE A 92 6.66 0.28 10.59
N SER A 93 7.43 0.89 11.47
CA SER A 93 8.73 1.48 11.18
C SER A 93 9.84 0.84 12.01
N ASN A 94 11.09 1.17 11.67
CA ASN A 94 12.28 0.80 12.43
C ASN A 94 13.19 2.02 12.66
N SER A 95 14.26 1.83 13.44
CA SER A 95 15.23 2.89 13.74
C SER A 95 16.00 3.41 12.52
N TRP A 96 16.10 2.63 11.44
CA TRP A 96 16.70 3.06 10.17
C TRP A 96 15.69 3.60 9.20
N ASN A 97 14.57 4.10 9.74
CA ASN A 97 13.76 4.99 8.97
C ASN A 97 13.24 4.23 7.70
N SER A 98 12.88 2.96 7.90
CA SER A 98 12.25 2.12 6.88
C SER A 98 10.86 1.75 7.37
N THR A 99 9.91 1.61 6.45
CA THR A 99 8.53 1.25 6.80
C THR A 99 8.08 -0.04 6.13
N ALA A 100 7.12 -0.71 6.74
CA ALA A 100 6.53 -1.93 6.24
C ALA A 100 5.05 -1.99 6.58
N VAL A 101 4.29 -2.69 5.74
CA VAL A 101 2.87 -2.99 6.00
C VAL A 101 2.74 -4.49 6.25
N CYS A 102 2.27 -4.84 7.44
CA CYS A 102 1.96 -6.21 7.82
C CYS A 102 0.45 -6.37 8.00
N VAL A 103 -0.07 -7.56 7.68
CA VAL A 103 -1.49 -7.89 7.82
C VAL A 103 -1.64 -9.04 8.80
N TYR A 104 -2.57 -8.93 9.74
CA TYR A 104 -2.85 -9.95 10.75
C TYR A 104 -4.30 -10.41 10.63
N SER A 105 -4.57 -11.66 11.03
CA SER A 105 -5.93 -12.18 11.18
C SER A 105 -6.43 -11.87 12.59
N MET A 106 -7.66 -11.34 12.72
CA MET A 106 -8.28 -11.19 14.04
C MET A 106 -8.54 -12.56 14.68
N GLY A 107 -8.72 -13.63 13.90
CA GLY A 107 -8.79 -15.00 14.40
C GLY A 107 -7.49 -15.42 15.11
N ASP A 108 -6.33 -15.15 14.51
CA ASP A 108 -5.02 -15.49 15.10
C ASP A 108 -4.74 -14.65 16.35
N ILE A 109 -5.08 -13.36 16.31
CA ILE A 109 -5.01 -12.45 17.47
C ILE A 109 -5.81 -13.02 18.66
N LEU A 110 -7.07 -13.37 18.42
CA LEU A 110 -7.95 -13.93 19.45
C LEU A 110 -7.43 -15.28 19.96
N ASN A 111 -6.90 -16.12 19.07
CA ASN A 111 -6.32 -17.41 19.42
C ASN A 111 -5.13 -17.24 20.39
N VAL A 112 -4.22 -16.30 20.14
CA VAL A 112 -3.10 -16.01 21.05
C VAL A 112 -3.61 -15.61 22.43
N PHE A 113 -4.55 -14.66 22.51
CA PHE A 113 -5.08 -14.23 23.80
C PHE A 113 -5.84 -15.34 24.56
N LYS A 114 -6.49 -16.24 23.83
CA LYS A 114 -7.27 -17.34 24.41
C LYS A 114 -6.38 -18.48 24.89
N ASN A 115 -5.36 -18.85 24.11
CA ASN A 115 -4.67 -20.13 24.25
C ASN A 115 -3.18 -20.03 24.60
N SER A 116 -2.52 -18.89 24.38
CA SER A 116 -1.08 -18.75 24.64
C SER A 116 -0.77 -18.81 26.15
N ASN A 117 0.44 -19.26 26.51
CA ASN A 117 0.91 -19.09 27.89
C ASN A 117 1.22 -17.62 28.20
N PHE A 118 1.35 -17.31 29.48
CA PHE A 118 1.82 -16.00 29.93
C PHE A 118 3.34 -15.98 29.95
N LYS A 119 3.91 -14.81 29.63
CA LYS A 119 5.34 -14.69 29.39
C LYS A 119 6.17 -15.10 30.60
N GLY A 120 7.07 -16.06 30.41
CA GLY A 120 7.95 -16.60 31.46
C GLY A 120 7.24 -17.42 32.53
N PHE A 121 5.93 -17.70 32.38
CA PHE A 121 5.16 -18.48 33.33
C PHE A 121 4.98 -19.92 32.83
N THR A 122 5.39 -20.90 33.64
CA THR A 122 5.38 -22.33 33.28
C THR A 122 4.54 -23.19 34.20
N ASP A 123 4.10 -22.65 35.34
CA ASP A 123 3.26 -23.36 36.31
C ASP A 123 1.79 -23.41 35.87
N LYS A 124 0.93 -23.98 36.72
CA LYS A 124 -0.51 -24.07 36.49
C LYS A 124 -1.14 -22.67 36.47
N ILE A 125 -1.80 -22.34 35.37
CA ILE A 125 -2.58 -21.11 35.22
C ILE A 125 -3.85 -21.20 36.09
N PRO A 126 -4.20 -20.15 36.87
CA PRO A 126 -5.43 -20.13 37.68
C PRO A 126 -6.70 -20.33 36.85
N ASP A 127 -7.75 -20.82 37.51
CA ASP A 127 -9.10 -20.93 36.95
C ASP A 127 -10.08 -20.03 37.73
N PRO A 128 -10.94 -19.22 37.07
CA PRO A 128 -11.07 -19.04 35.63
C PRO A 128 -9.81 -18.42 35.02
N ARG A 129 -9.48 -18.80 33.79
CA ARG A 129 -8.28 -18.31 33.10
C ARG A 129 -8.19 -16.77 33.16
N PRO A 130 -7.10 -16.20 33.70
CA PRO A 130 -6.94 -14.76 33.84
C PRO A 130 -7.13 -14.02 32.50
N GLY A 131 -7.92 -12.95 32.55
CA GLY A 131 -8.28 -12.17 31.36
C GLY A 131 -9.53 -12.63 30.61
N THR A 132 -10.22 -13.69 31.06
CA THR A 132 -11.49 -14.12 30.47
C THR A 132 -12.61 -13.13 30.80
N CYS A 133 -13.50 -12.86 29.84
CA CYS A 133 -14.64 -11.98 30.07
C CYS A 133 -15.69 -12.70 30.93
N VAL A 134 -16.20 -12.00 31.95
CA VAL A 134 -17.21 -12.51 32.88
C VAL A 134 -18.31 -11.48 33.07
N ALA A 135 -19.46 -11.90 33.59
CA ALA A 135 -20.62 -11.01 33.79
C ALA A 135 -20.37 -9.96 34.88
N ASP A 136 -19.58 -10.32 35.90
CA ASP A 136 -19.18 -9.40 36.95
C ASP A 136 -17.71 -9.62 37.35
N SER A 137 -16.83 -8.73 36.90
CA SER A 137 -15.39 -8.79 37.18
C SER A 137 -15.04 -8.68 38.66
N LYS A 138 -15.95 -8.15 39.48
CA LYS A 138 -15.78 -8.06 40.94
C LYS A 138 -15.83 -9.42 41.64
N SER A 139 -16.40 -10.44 40.98
CA SER A 139 -16.49 -11.82 41.47
C SER A 139 -15.29 -12.69 41.08
N ILE A 140 -14.32 -12.14 40.33
CA ILE A 140 -13.13 -12.90 39.91
C ILE A 140 -12.32 -13.29 41.16
N PRO A 141 -11.89 -14.55 41.30
CA PRO A 141 -11.09 -14.99 42.45
C PRO A 141 -9.79 -14.19 42.59
N TYR A 142 -9.40 -13.94 43.85
CA TYR A 142 -8.17 -13.21 44.20
C TYR A 142 -6.94 -13.72 43.46
N GLU A 143 -6.77 -15.05 43.35
CA GLU A 143 -5.65 -15.68 42.65
C GLU A 143 -5.54 -15.25 41.18
N SER A 144 -6.67 -15.10 40.49
CA SER A 144 -6.70 -14.65 39.10
C SER A 144 -6.41 -13.15 38.96
N LEU A 145 -6.88 -12.34 39.93
CA LEU A 145 -6.62 -10.90 39.97
C LEU A 145 -5.14 -10.59 40.22
N ILE A 146 -4.53 -11.24 41.22
CA ILE A 146 -3.11 -11.05 41.51
C ILE A 146 -2.24 -11.61 40.39
N PHE A 147 -2.68 -12.69 39.73
CA PHE A 147 -1.99 -13.26 38.59
C PHE A 147 -1.93 -12.27 37.41
N ILE A 148 -3.05 -11.72 36.96
CA ILE A 148 -3.07 -10.84 35.78
C ILE A 148 -2.33 -9.53 36.05
N SER A 149 -2.33 -9.05 37.30
CA SER A 149 -1.54 -7.89 37.71
C SER A 149 -0.02 -8.11 37.57
N ARG A 150 0.44 -9.36 37.63
CA ARG A 150 1.87 -9.73 37.56
C ARG A 150 2.26 -10.25 36.17
N HIS A 151 1.37 -10.93 35.47
CA HIS A 151 1.63 -11.57 34.19
C HIS A 151 0.63 -11.13 33.10
N PRO A 152 0.63 -9.85 32.67
CA PRO A 152 -0.30 -9.37 31.63
C PRO A 152 0.16 -9.67 30.19
N GLU A 153 1.40 -10.12 29.99
CA GLU A 153 1.98 -10.34 28.66
C GLU A 153 1.85 -11.80 28.21
N MET A 154 1.40 -12.02 26.97
CA MET A 154 1.38 -13.35 26.34
C MET A 154 2.78 -13.76 25.87
N GLU A 155 3.12 -15.04 26.01
CA GLU A 155 4.41 -15.62 25.55
C GLU A 155 4.48 -15.68 24.03
N GLN A 156 3.42 -16.18 23.37
CA GLN A 156 3.40 -16.25 21.91
C GLN A 156 3.23 -14.85 21.30
N PRO A 157 4.08 -14.48 20.33
CA PRO A 157 3.85 -13.30 19.52
C PRO A 157 2.69 -13.52 18.54
N ILE A 158 2.21 -12.42 17.97
CA ILE A 158 1.26 -12.41 16.85
C ILE A 158 2.05 -12.08 15.59
N ASP A 159 2.17 -13.09 14.72
CA ASP A 159 2.84 -13.00 13.43
C ASP A 159 1.87 -12.58 12.32
N PRO A 160 2.37 -11.93 11.26
CA PRO A 160 1.52 -11.51 10.16
C PRO A 160 1.16 -12.71 9.28
N ILE A 161 0.06 -12.59 8.55
CA ILE A 161 -0.37 -13.55 7.53
C ILE A 161 0.77 -13.74 6.53
N GLY A 162 1.24 -14.98 6.38
CA GLY A 162 2.38 -15.31 5.51
C GLY A 162 3.76 -15.06 6.11
N GLY A 163 3.86 -14.64 7.38
CA GLY A 163 5.11 -14.51 8.14
C GLY A 163 6.02 -13.35 7.72
N LYS A 164 5.55 -12.44 6.87
CA LYS A 164 6.31 -11.29 6.37
C LYS A 164 5.41 -10.10 6.00
N PRO A 165 5.95 -8.88 5.89
CA PRO A 165 5.22 -7.74 5.33
C PRO A 165 4.74 -7.99 3.90
N ILE A 166 3.60 -7.40 3.55
CA ILE A 166 3.10 -7.34 2.17
C ILE A 166 3.72 -6.19 1.38
N ILE A 167 4.27 -5.17 2.07
CA ILE A 167 4.98 -4.02 1.50
C ILE A 167 6.13 -3.69 2.44
N SER A 168 7.31 -3.38 1.89
CA SER A 168 8.44 -2.81 2.64
C SER A 168 9.09 -1.71 1.79
N SER A 169 9.38 -0.55 2.40
CA SER A 169 10.01 0.58 1.72
C SER A 169 11.11 1.20 2.56
N LYS A 170 12.25 1.49 1.93
CA LYS A 170 13.33 2.34 2.46
C LYS A 170 13.28 3.77 1.92
N GLN A 171 12.42 4.00 0.93
CA GLN A 171 12.31 5.27 0.21
C GLN A 171 11.10 6.09 0.66
N HIS A 172 10.04 5.41 1.08
CA HIS A 172 8.78 6.03 1.52
C HIS A 172 8.52 5.66 2.97
N TYR A 173 8.11 6.65 3.75
CA TYR A 173 7.79 6.49 5.16
C TYR A 173 6.29 6.61 5.34
N PHE A 174 5.63 5.47 5.39
CA PHE A 174 4.19 5.46 5.56
C PHE A 174 3.81 5.87 6.99
N LYS A 175 2.76 6.69 7.11
CA LYS A 175 2.26 7.24 8.37
C LYS A 175 0.77 7.04 8.60
N LYS A 176 -0.02 6.91 7.54
CA LYS A 176 -1.46 6.60 7.62
C LYS A 176 -1.84 5.55 6.60
N ILE A 177 -2.78 4.69 6.97
CA ILE A 177 -3.33 3.64 6.11
C ILE A 177 -4.84 3.65 6.18
N VAL A 178 -5.48 3.56 5.01
CA VAL A 178 -6.87 3.13 4.90
C VAL A 178 -6.97 2.10 3.77
N VAL A 179 -7.88 1.16 3.91
CA VAL A 179 -8.02 0.04 2.97
C VAL A 179 -9.45 -0.02 2.45
N ASP A 180 -9.58 -0.20 1.15
CA ASP A 180 -10.85 -0.41 0.48
C ASP A 180 -10.97 -1.85 0.03
N ARG A 181 -12.07 -2.51 0.41
CA ARG A 181 -12.37 -3.88 -0.03
C ARG A 181 -13.23 -3.81 -1.29
N ILE A 182 -12.69 -4.31 -2.39
CA ILE A 182 -13.35 -4.30 -3.71
C ILE A 182 -13.75 -5.73 -4.05
N VAL A 183 -15.04 -5.93 -4.27
CA VAL A 183 -15.58 -7.19 -4.77
C VAL A 183 -15.74 -7.07 -6.28
N GLY A 184 -14.85 -7.74 -7.02
CA GLY A 184 -14.85 -7.79 -8.47
C GLY A 184 -15.88 -8.78 -9.02
N LYS A 185 -15.80 -9.02 -10.34
CA LYS A 185 -16.62 -10.03 -11.02
C LYS A 185 -16.28 -11.44 -10.49
N ALA A 186 -17.29 -12.31 -10.47
CA ALA A 186 -17.21 -13.68 -9.92
C ALA A 186 -16.85 -13.75 -8.42
N GLY A 187 -17.01 -12.66 -7.66
CA GLY A 187 -16.78 -12.65 -6.22
C GLY A 187 -15.31 -12.57 -5.80
N LEU A 188 -14.39 -12.31 -6.74
CA LEU A 188 -12.98 -12.10 -6.41
C LEU A 188 -12.83 -10.85 -5.53
N ILE A 189 -12.17 -10.98 -4.38
CA ILE A 189 -11.94 -9.88 -3.45
C ILE A 189 -10.52 -9.35 -3.63
N SER A 190 -10.43 -8.05 -3.89
CA SER A 190 -9.17 -7.30 -3.92
C SER A 190 -9.17 -6.26 -2.80
N HIS A 191 -8.01 -5.99 -2.21
CA HIS A 191 -7.87 -4.91 -1.23
C HIS A 191 -7.02 -3.81 -1.84
N VAL A 192 -7.49 -2.57 -1.78
CA VAL A 192 -6.74 -1.41 -2.24
C VAL A 192 -6.32 -0.59 -1.03
N LEU A 193 -5.02 -0.50 -0.81
CA LEU A 193 -4.41 0.25 0.27
C LEU A 193 -4.09 1.66 -0.24
N TYR A 194 -4.47 2.65 0.56
CA TYR A 194 -4.02 4.02 0.41
C TYR A 194 -3.05 4.32 1.56
N LEU A 195 -1.79 4.54 1.22
CA LEU A 195 -0.70 4.76 2.17
C LEU A 195 -0.24 6.22 2.08
N ALA A 196 -0.41 6.97 3.17
CA ALA A 196 0.11 8.33 3.25
C ALA A 196 1.61 8.31 3.57
N THR A 197 2.40 9.00 2.76
CA THR A 197 3.84 9.20 2.99
C THR A 197 4.09 10.39 3.91
N GLU A 198 5.28 10.48 4.49
CA GLU A 198 5.78 11.61 5.27
C GLU A 198 5.72 12.97 4.55
N ASN A 199 5.83 12.96 3.21
CA ASN A 199 5.81 14.17 2.38
C ASN A 199 4.41 14.56 1.87
N GLY A 200 3.34 13.95 2.39
CA GLY A 200 1.96 14.33 2.04
C GLY A 200 1.42 13.78 0.72
N LYS A 201 2.04 12.73 0.19
CA LYS A 201 1.55 12.00 -0.97
C LYS A 201 0.80 10.75 -0.53
N ILE A 202 -0.06 10.23 -1.40
CA ILE A 202 -0.73 8.96 -1.23
C ILE A 202 -0.18 7.96 -2.23
N GLN A 203 0.33 6.83 -1.75
CA GLN A 203 0.64 5.68 -2.58
C GLN A 203 -0.58 4.75 -2.61
N LYS A 204 -1.12 4.49 -3.81
CA LYS A 204 -2.20 3.54 -4.04
C LYS A 204 -1.59 2.18 -4.38
N VAL A 205 -1.94 1.15 -3.61
CA VAL A 205 -1.41 -0.21 -3.78
C VAL A 205 -2.56 -1.21 -3.85
N ALA A 206 -2.55 -2.10 -4.82
CA ALA A 206 -3.49 -3.22 -4.88
C ALA A 206 -2.86 -4.47 -4.27
N GLU A 207 -3.61 -5.16 -3.40
CA GLU A 207 -3.36 -6.52 -2.93
C GLU A 207 -4.35 -7.46 -3.64
N ILE A 208 -3.84 -8.28 -4.56
CA ILE A 208 -4.61 -9.25 -5.35
C ILE A 208 -3.92 -10.61 -5.21
N ASN A 209 -4.66 -11.65 -4.82
CA ASN A 209 -4.13 -13.01 -4.68
C ASN A 209 -2.85 -13.10 -3.83
N LYS A 210 -2.76 -12.31 -2.74
CA LYS A 210 -1.58 -12.19 -1.85
C LYS A 210 -0.34 -11.54 -2.49
N SER A 211 -0.45 -11.00 -3.69
CA SER A 211 0.57 -10.19 -4.34
C SER A 211 0.20 -8.71 -4.25
N THR A 212 1.20 -7.86 -4.03
CA THR A 212 1.02 -6.41 -3.96
C THR A 212 1.59 -5.72 -5.20
N PHE A 213 0.93 -4.66 -5.66
CA PHE A 213 1.37 -3.86 -6.79
C PHE A 213 1.09 -2.38 -6.54
N VAL A 214 2.12 -1.54 -6.67
CA VAL A 214 1.98 -0.08 -6.54
C VAL A 214 1.38 0.46 -7.83
N ILE A 215 0.14 0.93 -7.76
CA ILE A 215 -0.60 1.48 -8.92
C ILE A 215 -0.10 2.89 -9.23
N SER A 216 -0.03 3.76 -8.21
CA SER A 216 0.35 5.16 -8.40
C SER A 216 0.79 5.83 -7.11
N GLU A 217 1.53 6.93 -7.27
CA GLU A 217 1.79 7.92 -6.22
C GLU A 217 1.09 9.23 -6.59
N ILE A 218 0.30 9.76 -5.67
CA ILE A 218 -0.62 10.87 -5.93
C ILE A 218 -0.29 12.03 -4.98
N LYS A 219 0.01 13.19 -5.56
CA LYS A 219 0.01 14.46 -4.82
C LYS A 219 -1.45 14.87 -4.59
N VAL A 220 -1.84 14.97 -3.33
CA VAL A 220 -3.22 15.29 -2.90
C VAL A 220 -3.31 16.65 -2.21
N LEU A 221 -2.23 17.09 -1.57
CA LEU A 221 -2.14 18.39 -0.90
C LEU A 221 -1.60 19.47 -1.85
N SER A 222 -2.11 20.69 -1.72
CA SER A 222 -1.63 21.86 -2.44
C SER A 222 -0.21 22.23 -2.01
N LYS A 223 0.02 22.28 -0.68
CA LYS A 223 1.33 22.45 -0.04
C LYS A 223 1.85 21.11 0.50
N PRO A 224 3.13 20.76 0.28
CA PRO A 224 3.72 19.57 0.91
C PRO A 224 3.67 19.65 2.43
N GLY A 225 3.29 18.55 3.08
CA GLY A 225 3.20 18.49 4.54
C GLY A 225 2.68 17.13 5.01
N PRO A 226 2.81 16.80 6.31
CA PRO A 226 2.37 15.52 6.83
C PRO A 226 0.84 15.40 6.81
N ILE A 227 0.35 14.23 6.42
CA ILE A 227 -1.07 13.88 6.54
C ILE A 227 -1.32 13.43 7.99
N LEU A 228 -2.18 14.18 8.69
CA LEU A 228 -2.48 13.99 10.11
C LEU A 228 -3.58 12.95 10.33
N SER A 229 -4.57 12.92 9.43
CA SER A 229 -5.61 11.90 9.42
C SER A 229 -6.10 11.63 8.01
N MET A 230 -6.59 10.42 7.79
CA MET A 230 -7.08 9.95 6.52
C MET A 230 -8.30 9.06 6.75
N PHE A 231 -9.37 9.29 5.99
CA PHE A 231 -10.62 8.56 6.08
C PHE A 231 -11.14 8.25 4.69
N LEU A 232 -11.58 7.01 4.46
CA LEU A 232 -12.18 6.59 3.20
C LEU A 232 -13.68 6.41 3.38
N ASP A 233 -14.45 7.16 2.59
CA ASP A 233 -15.84 6.81 2.33
C ASP A 233 -15.89 5.82 1.16
N SER A 234 -15.97 4.52 1.46
CA SER A 234 -16.03 3.47 0.44
C SER A 234 -17.31 3.51 -0.42
N GLN A 235 -18.38 4.18 0.03
CA GLN A 235 -19.63 4.26 -0.75
C GLN A 235 -19.48 5.28 -1.87
N THR A 236 -19.09 6.51 -1.53
CA THR A 236 -18.87 7.55 -2.54
C THR A 236 -17.51 7.40 -3.22
N LYS A 237 -16.60 6.60 -2.64
CA LYS A 237 -15.17 6.45 -2.97
C LYS A 237 -14.44 7.80 -2.94
N HIS A 238 -14.57 8.52 -1.83
CA HIS A 238 -13.78 9.72 -1.59
C HIS A 238 -12.84 9.49 -0.41
N LEU A 239 -11.58 9.90 -0.61
CA LEU A 239 -10.57 9.92 0.41
C LEU A 239 -10.55 11.32 1.03
N TYR A 240 -10.86 11.42 2.31
CA TYR A 240 -10.79 12.63 3.10
C TYR A 240 -9.44 12.69 3.79
N ILE A 241 -8.71 13.77 3.58
CA ILE A 241 -7.30 13.89 3.97
C ILE A 241 -7.14 15.19 4.72
N ASN A 242 -6.68 15.11 5.97
CA ASN A 242 -6.45 16.26 6.81
C ASN A 242 -4.96 16.51 6.99
N SER A 243 -4.56 17.77 6.88
CA SER A 243 -3.21 18.26 7.17
C SER A 243 -3.29 19.41 8.18
N ALA A 244 -2.17 20.03 8.50
CA ALA A 244 -2.17 21.24 9.33
C ALA A 244 -2.80 22.46 8.63
N GLU A 245 -2.82 22.47 7.30
CA GLU A 245 -3.18 23.65 6.48
C GLU A 245 -4.54 23.51 5.78
N GLU A 246 -4.95 22.28 5.46
CA GLU A 246 -6.14 22.03 4.64
C GLU A 246 -6.79 20.67 4.92
N LEU A 247 -8.10 20.61 4.67
CA LEU A 247 -8.90 19.41 4.56
C LEU A 247 -9.27 19.19 3.09
N VAL A 248 -8.82 18.09 2.52
CA VAL A 248 -9.04 17.74 1.10
C VAL A 248 -10.03 16.59 1.00
N ARG A 249 -11.06 16.75 0.18
CA ARG A 249 -11.90 15.65 -0.30
C ARG A 249 -11.41 15.24 -1.67
N PHE A 250 -10.71 14.11 -1.74
CA PHE A 250 -10.08 13.62 -2.96
C PHE A 250 -10.89 12.47 -3.59
N PRO A 251 -11.35 12.61 -4.85
CA PRO A 251 -12.14 11.55 -5.50
C PRO A 251 -11.27 10.36 -5.89
N MET A 252 -11.73 9.14 -5.60
CA MET A 252 -11.11 7.90 -6.04
C MET A 252 -12.16 6.98 -6.71
N PRO A 253 -11.77 6.10 -7.65
CA PRO A 253 -10.48 6.05 -8.35
C PRO A 253 -10.28 7.18 -9.37
N GLN A 254 -9.04 7.35 -9.83
CA GLN A 254 -8.63 8.32 -10.85
C GLN A 254 -8.44 7.66 -12.22
N CYS A 255 -9.38 6.80 -12.65
CA CYS A 255 -9.22 5.95 -13.86
C CYS A 255 -8.83 6.74 -15.12
N PHE A 256 -9.29 7.98 -15.24
CA PHE A 256 -9.00 8.88 -16.36
C PHE A 256 -7.51 9.26 -16.52
N ARG A 257 -6.68 9.06 -15.48
CA ARG A 257 -5.23 9.33 -15.56
C ARG A 257 -4.49 8.31 -16.42
N HIS A 258 -5.06 7.12 -16.59
CA HIS A 258 -4.57 6.13 -17.52
C HIS A 258 -5.18 6.46 -18.89
N THR A 259 -4.33 6.67 -19.91
CA THR A 259 -4.72 7.21 -21.23
C THR A 259 -5.87 6.47 -21.90
N ASN A 260 -6.51 7.09 -22.90
CA ASN A 260 -7.73 6.65 -23.61
C ASN A 260 -7.65 5.34 -24.44
N THR A 261 -6.86 4.35 -24.04
CA THR A 261 -6.81 3.04 -24.72
C THR A 261 -7.09 1.89 -23.74
N CYS A 262 -7.57 0.78 -24.27
CA CYS A 262 -7.89 -0.42 -23.50
C CYS A 262 -6.65 -1.00 -22.81
N GLU A 263 -5.54 -1.07 -23.54
CA GLU A 263 -4.27 -1.63 -23.07
C GLU A 263 -3.76 -0.89 -21.84
N ASN A 264 -3.83 0.44 -21.88
CA ASN A 264 -3.36 1.29 -20.79
C ASN A 264 -4.31 1.23 -19.57
N CYS A 265 -5.60 0.98 -19.77
CA CYS A 265 -6.53 0.66 -18.68
C CYS A 265 -6.17 -0.64 -17.98
N VAL A 266 -5.95 -1.71 -18.75
CA VAL A 266 -5.65 -3.03 -18.22
C VAL A 266 -4.29 -3.04 -17.54
N MET A 267 -3.30 -2.35 -18.12
CA MET A 267 -1.95 -2.23 -17.57
C MET A 267 -1.87 -1.42 -16.28
N ALA A 268 -2.82 -0.52 -16.04
CA ALA A 268 -2.91 0.19 -14.76
C ALA A 268 -3.13 -0.77 -13.57
N ARG A 269 -3.73 -1.95 -13.83
CA ARG A 269 -4.05 -2.99 -12.82
C ARG A 269 -4.81 -2.43 -11.62
N ASP A 270 -5.61 -1.39 -11.86
CA ASP A 270 -6.38 -0.73 -10.83
C ASP A 270 -7.73 -1.45 -10.68
N PRO A 271 -8.01 -2.15 -9.55
CA PRO A 271 -9.25 -2.90 -9.37
C PRO A 271 -10.51 -2.03 -9.36
N ASP A 272 -10.37 -0.73 -9.14
CA ASP A 272 -11.48 0.21 -9.18
C ASP A 272 -11.85 0.63 -10.62
N CYS A 273 -11.03 0.28 -11.62
CA CYS A 273 -11.16 0.73 -13.00
C CYS A 273 -11.49 -0.41 -13.97
N GLY A 274 -12.14 -0.06 -15.07
CA GLY A 274 -12.39 -0.97 -16.19
C GLY A 274 -12.56 -0.21 -17.50
N TRP A 275 -12.35 -0.91 -18.61
CA TRP A 275 -12.53 -0.36 -19.94
C TRP A 275 -13.93 -0.65 -20.48
N ASN A 276 -14.60 0.37 -21.03
CA ASN A 276 -15.84 0.19 -21.78
C ASN A 276 -15.53 0.22 -23.28
N SER A 277 -15.53 -0.95 -23.93
CA SER A 277 -15.22 -1.09 -25.36
C SER A 277 -16.23 -0.38 -26.28
N ILE A 278 -17.50 -0.28 -25.88
CA ILE A 278 -18.56 0.36 -26.69
C ILE A 278 -18.37 1.87 -26.73
N ARG A 279 -18.08 2.46 -25.56
CA ARG A 279 -17.92 3.92 -25.44
C ARG A 279 -16.47 4.38 -25.65
N LYS A 280 -15.52 3.45 -25.73
CA LYS A 280 -14.07 3.70 -25.78
C LYS A 280 -13.60 4.65 -24.67
N VAL A 281 -14.12 4.46 -23.46
CA VAL A 281 -13.77 5.26 -22.27
C VAL A 281 -13.51 4.39 -21.06
N HIS A 282 -12.71 4.95 -20.15
CA HIS A 282 -12.53 4.43 -18.80
C HIS A 282 -13.81 4.61 -17.99
N ILE A 283 -14.19 3.55 -17.28
CA ILE A 283 -15.30 3.58 -16.35
C ILE A 283 -14.85 3.11 -14.98
N ARG A 284 -15.41 3.72 -13.94
CA ARG A 284 -15.32 3.22 -12.57
C ARG A 284 -16.07 1.90 -12.48
N PHE A 285 -15.51 0.93 -11.78
CA PHE A 285 -16.22 -0.29 -11.46
C PHE A 285 -17.37 0.05 -10.50
N GLN A 286 -18.61 -0.03 -11.01
CA GLN A 286 -19.83 0.02 -10.21
C GLN A 286 -20.46 -1.37 -10.20
N GLN A 287 -20.89 -1.84 -9.02
CA GLN A 287 -21.52 -3.15 -8.80
C GLN A 287 -22.74 -3.41 -9.72
N SER A 288 -23.33 -2.36 -10.31
CA SER A 288 -24.50 -2.43 -11.20
C SER A 288 -24.18 -2.58 -12.70
N ILE A 289 -22.91 -2.54 -13.14
CA ILE A 289 -22.56 -2.62 -14.57
C ILE A 289 -22.05 -4.04 -14.91
N SER A 290 -22.99 -4.89 -15.29
CA SER A 290 -22.78 -6.30 -15.66
C SER A 290 -21.91 -6.54 -16.90
N ARG A 291 -21.59 -5.50 -17.69
CA ARG A 291 -20.87 -5.62 -18.98
C ARG A 291 -19.48 -4.96 -19.01
N ILE A 292 -18.65 -5.20 -18.00
CA ILE A 292 -17.20 -4.89 -18.08
C ILE A 292 -16.45 -6.17 -18.44
N SER A 293 -16.03 -6.29 -19.69
CA SER A 293 -15.24 -7.42 -20.14
C SER A 293 -13.79 -7.21 -19.71
N MET A 294 -13.29 -8.01 -18.76
CA MET A 294 -11.84 -8.23 -18.65
C MET A 294 -11.45 -9.12 -19.82
N ILE A 295 -11.23 -8.51 -20.98
CA ILE A 295 -10.80 -9.24 -22.17
C ILE A 295 -9.31 -9.46 -22.04
N GLY A 296 -8.93 -10.69 -21.74
CA GLY A 296 -7.62 -11.20 -22.11
C GLY A 296 -7.55 -11.25 -23.64
N GLY A 297 -6.50 -10.64 -24.19
CA GLY A 297 -6.07 -10.80 -25.58
C GLY A 297 -7.06 -10.33 -26.64
N ILE A 298 -7.05 -9.05 -26.98
CA ILE A 298 -7.43 -8.61 -28.33
C ILE A 298 -6.32 -7.70 -28.84
N ASN A 299 -5.69 -8.15 -29.92
CA ASN A 299 -4.87 -7.30 -30.80
C ASN A 299 -5.82 -6.32 -31.51
N GLU A 300 -6.08 -5.16 -30.90
CA GLU A 300 -6.65 -4.02 -31.60
C GLU A 300 -5.56 -2.94 -31.82
N PRO A 301 -5.63 -2.19 -32.92
CA PRO A 301 -4.52 -1.38 -33.39
C PRO A 301 -4.31 -0.16 -32.50
N VAL A 302 -3.03 0.07 -32.17
CA VAL A 302 -2.53 1.26 -31.46
C VAL A 302 -3.12 2.52 -32.11
N LEU A 303 -3.93 3.27 -31.36
CA LEU A 303 -4.47 4.55 -31.80
C LEU A 303 -3.29 5.45 -32.21
N GLY A 304 -3.28 5.84 -33.49
CA GLY A 304 -2.16 6.48 -34.17
C GLY A 304 -1.63 7.69 -33.41
N LYS A 305 -0.37 7.59 -32.97
CA LYS A 305 0.37 8.73 -32.44
C LYS A 305 0.85 9.54 -33.63
N GLU A 306 0.41 10.79 -33.71
CA GLU A 306 0.92 11.73 -34.70
C GLU A 306 2.45 11.76 -34.64
N THR A 307 3.08 11.41 -35.76
CA THR A 307 4.54 11.44 -35.88
C THR A 307 4.98 12.89 -36.02
N ARG A 308 5.80 13.36 -35.09
CA ARG A 308 6.31 14.73 -35.10
C ARG A 308 7.42 14.85 -36.14
N GLN A 309 7.24 15.69 -37.15
CA GLN A 309 8.26 15.93 -38.16
C GLN A 309 9.25 17.00 -37.69
N ILE A 310 10.55 16.74 -37.87
CA ILE A 310 11.64 17.66 -37.56
C ILE A 310 12.46 17.82 -38.84
N ASN A 311 12.42 19.02 -39.41
CA ASN A 311 13.13 19.35 -40.64
C ASN A 311 14.45 20.05 -40.31
N ILE A 312 15.55 19.51 -40.82
CA ILE A 312 16.90 20.00 -40.55
C ILE A 312 17.52 20.47 -41.86
N SER A 313 17.98 21.73 -41.86
CA SER A 313 18.71 22.27 -42.99
C SER A 313 20.17 21.77 -42.97
N PRO A 314 20.64 21.08 -44.01
CA PRO A 314 22.01 20.54 -44.07
C PRO A 314 23.09 21.61 -43.88
N ASP A 315 22.81 22.84 -44.32
CA ASP A 315 23.75 23.96 -44.28
C ASP A 315 23.93 24.56 -42.87
N THR A 316 23.01 24.27 -41.94
CA THR A 316 22.94 25.01 -40.66
C THR A 316 23.70 24.38 -39.49
N LYS A 317 24.21 23.14 -39.63
CA LYS A 317 24.84 22.36 -38.54
C LYS A 317 24.16 22.61 -37.17
N PRO A 318 22.87 22.25 -37.03
CA PRO A 318 22.13 22.60 -35.83
C PRO A 318 22.78 21.99 -34.58
N PRO A 319 22.60 22.65 -33.41
CA PRO A 319 23.14 22.16 -32.15
C PRO A 319 22.55 20.78 -31.81
N PRO A 320 23.22 20.00 -30.94
CA PRO A 320 22.70 18.75 -30.41
C PRO A 320 21.26 18.91 -29.89
N MET A 321 20.40 17.94 -30.15
CA MET A 321 19.00 17.99 -29.72
C MET A 321 18.61 16.80 -28.87
N TYR A 322 17.64 17.01 -27.97
CA TYR A 322 17.00 15.93 -27.23
C TYR A 322 15.62 15.64 -27.81
N LEU A 323 15.33 14.37 -28.08
CA LEU A 323 13.97 13.90 -28.33
C LEU A 323 13.34 13.49 -27.01
N PRO A 324 12.24 14.15 -26.56
CA PRO A 324 11.60 13.80 -25.31
C PRO A 324 10.62 12.65 -25.49
N CYS A 325 10.63 11.72 -24.53
CA CYS A 325 9.61 10.69 -24.38
C CYS A 325 9.15 10.61 -22.92
N ARG A 326 7.89 10.94 -22.67
CA ARG A 326 7.32 10.95 -21.33
C ARG A 326 7.05 9.53 -20.83
N LYS A 327 7.45 9.25 -19.60
CA LYS A 327 7.16 8.00 -18.91
C LYS A 327 5.77 8.07 -18.29
N TYR A 328 4.99 7.02 -18.54
CA TYR A 328 3.64 6.86 -17.99
C TYR A 328 3.58 5.72 -16.96
N SER A 329 4.45 4.71 -17.10
CA SER A 329 4.60 3.61 -16.15
C SER A 329 6.02 3.63 -15.60
N TYR A 330 6.17 3.70 -14.29
CA TYR A 330 7.47 3.57 -13.64
C TYR A 330 7.92 2.10 -13.49
N HIS A 331 7.07 1.15 -13.89
CA HIS A 331 7.37 -0.29 -13.94
C HIS A 331 7.85 -0.74 -15.32
N ALA A 332 7.74 0.11 -16.33
CA ALA A 332 8.14 -0.19 -17.69
C ALA A 332 9.61 0.14 -17.96
N GLU A 333 10.22 -0.62 -18.87
CA GLU A 333 11.52 -0.31 -19.46
C GLU A 333 11.34 0.55 -20.71
N TYR A 334 12.20 1.54 -20.88
CA TYR A 334 12.11 2.51 -21.97
C TYR A 334 13.36 2.49 -22.83
N SER A 335 13.17 2.55 -24.14
CA SER A 335 14.25 2.56 -25.12
C SER A 335 13.82 3.26 -26.40
N TRP A 336 14.77 3.70 -27.21
CA TRP A 336 14.49 4.28 -28.52
C TRP A 336 14.81 3.26 -29.62
N LYS A 337 14.05 3.30 -30.71
CA LYS A 337 14.30 2.51 -31.91
C LYS A 337 14.58 3.45 -33.08
N HIS A 338 15.67 3.20 -33.79
CA HIS A 338 16.03 3.88 -35.02
C HIS A 338 16.66 2.88 -35.99
N LYS A 339 16.14 2.77 -37.22
CA LYS A 339 16.65 1.85 -38.27
C LYS A 339 16.88 0.42 -37.73
N ASP A 340 15.89 -0.10 -37.00
CA ASP A 340 15.92 -1.41 -36.31
C ASP A 340 16.97 -1.60 -35.21
N GLN A 341 17.75 -0.56 -34.89
CA GLN A 341 18.63 -0.55 -33.74
C GLN A 341 17.93 0.01 -32.50
N MET A 342 18.10 -0.69 -31.38
CA MET A 342 17.67 -0.20 -30.07
C MET A 342 18.75 0.69 -29.47
N LEU A 343 18.37 1.90 -29.07
CA LEU A 343 19.22 2.92 -28.47
C LEU A 343 18.80 3.15 -27.01
N PRO A 344 19.76 3.25 -26.07
CA PRO A 344 19.47 3.61 -24.69
C PRO A 344 19.02 5.07 -24.61
N CYS A 345 18.28 5.41 -23.55
CA CYS A 345 17.96 6.80 -23.25
C CYS A 345 18.61 7.31 -21.98
N SER A 346 18.83 8.62 -21.96
CA SER A 346 19.12 9.35 -20.74
C SER A 346 17.82 9.49 -19.93
N SER A 347 17.71 8.63 -18.92
CA SER A 347 16.50 8.47 -18.12
C SER A 347 16.48 9.48 -16.97
N THR A 348 15.54 10.43 -17.00
CA THR A 348 15.17 11.23 -15.82
C THR A 348 14.04 10.52 -15.05
N ARG A 349 13.54 11.14 -13.97
CA ARG A 349 12.37 10.63 -13.24
C ARG A 349 11.18 10.44 -14.18
N ASP A 350 10.85 11.47 -14.95
CA ASP A 350 9.59 11.51 -15.71
C ASP A 350 9.78 11.33 -17.23
N ASP A 351 11.00 11.41 -17.75
CA ASP A 351 11.28 11.34 -19.18
C ASP A 351 12.42 10.36 -19.52
N CYS A 352 12.39 9.87 -20.75
CA CYS A 352 13.41 9.06 -21.39
C CYS A 352 13.91 9.83 -22.63
N LEU A 353 15.01 10.57 -22.45
CA LEU A 353 15.52 11.51 -23.46
C LEU A 353 16.53 10.81 -24.38
N LEU A 354 16.40 10.98 -25.69
CA LEU A 354 17.44 10.59 -26.65
C LEU A 354 18.24 11.83 -27.08
N LEU A 355 19.55 11.81 -26.87
CA LEU A 355 20.44 12.84 -27.41
C LEU A 355 20.84 12.48 -28.84
N ILE A 356 20.67 13.42 -29.76
CA ILE A 356 21.27 13.40 -31.08
C ILE A 356 22.36 14.44 -31.09
N GLU A 357 23.62 13.99 -31.08
CA GLU A 357 24.79 14.86 -30.93
C GLU A 357 25.10 15.65 -32.20
N ARG A 358 24.91 15.02 -33.36
CA ARG A 358 25.16 15.61 -34.68
C ARG A 358 24.14 15.06 -35.65
N PHE A 359 23.76 15.87 -36.64
CA PHE A 359 22.87 15.45 -37.70
C PHE A 359 23.68 15.14 -38.94
N SER A 360 23.83 13.85 -39.20
CA SER A 360 24.42 13.32 -40.42
C SER A 360 23.42 12.38 -41.12
N GLU A 361 23.72 11.97 -42.35
CA GLU A 361 22.89 11.00 -43.11
C GLU A 361 22.39 9.79 -42.29
N PRO A 362 23.21 9.12 -41.45
CA PRO A 362 22.72 8.03 -40.62
C PRO A 362 21.69 8.46 -39.55
N ASP A 363 21.61 9.73 -39.17
CA ASP A 363 20.70 10.23 -38.12
C ASP A 363 19.34 10.70 -38.68
N TYR A 364 19.14 10.66 -40.00
CA TYR A 364 17.83 10.90 -40.60
C TYR A 364 16.96 9.65 -40.58
N GLY A 365 15.66 9.84 -40.37
CA GLY A 365 14.66 8.79 -40.38
C GLY A 365 13.75 8.82 -39.16
N LEU A 366 13.04 7.71 -38.97
CA LEU A 366 12.07 7.53 -37.89
C LEU A 366 12.78 7.14 -36.59
N TYR A 367 12.39 7.82 -35.51
CA TYR A 367 12.75 7.50 -34.14
C TYR A 367 11.48 7.20 -33.36
N GLU A 368 11.43 6.04 -32.72
CA GLU A 368 10.29 5.61 -31.91
C GLU A 368 10.73 5.35 -30.48
N CYS A 369 10.08 6.01 -29.52
CA CYS A 369 10.25 5.66 -28.12
C CYS A 369 9.35 4.47 -27.80
N ILE A 370 9.92 3.39 -27.28
CA ILE A 370 9.23 2.13 -26.98
C ILE A 370 9.25 1.91 -25.46
N SER A 371 8.07 1.61 -24.91
CA SER A 371 7.88 1.15 -23.54
C SER A 371 7.62 -0.35 -23.54
N ARG A 372 8.31 -1.10 -22.68
CA ARG A 372 8.16 -2.54 -22.50
C ARG A 372 7.76 -2.86 -21.08
N GLU A 373 6.65 -3.56 -20.90
CA GLU A 373 6.21 -3.99 -19.58
C GLU A 373 5.46 -5.31 -19.66
N ASN A 374 5.91 -6.32 -18.91
CA ASN A 374 5.28 -7.64 -18.84
C ASN A 374 5.01 -8.29 -20.21
N GLY A 375 5.96 -8.17 -21.14
CA GLY A 375 5.87 -8.74 -22.48
C GLY A 375 5.03 -7.95 -23.48
N MET A 376 4.46 -6.81 -23.08
CA MET A 376 3.80 -5.88 -24.00
C MET A 376 4.73 -4.72 -24.37
N GLU A 377 4.74 -4.37 -25.66
CA GLU A 377 5.46 -3.22 -26.19
C GLU A 377 4.49 -2.15 -26.68
N GLN A 378 4.79 -0.90 -26.39
CA GLN A 378 4.01 0.23 -26.87
C GLN A 378 4.92 1.36 -27.35
N VAL A 379 4.65 1.86 -28.56
CA VAL A 379 5.28 3.09 -29.06
C VAL A 379 4.66 4.29 -28.33
N LEU A 380 5.49 5.07 -27.65
CA LEU A 380 5.11 6.20 -26.82
C LEU A 380 5.16 7.54 -27.51
N ALA A 381 6.14 7.73 -28.38
CA ALA A 381 6.32 8.92 -29.20
C ALA A 381 7.07 8.53 -30.47
N SER A 382 6.73 9.18 -31.59
CA SER A 382 7.38 8.95 -32.89
C SER A 382 7.83 10.29 -33.47
N TYR A 383 9.07 10.35 -33.92
CA TYR A 383 9.69 11.53 -34.50
C TYR A 383 10.30 11.17 -35.85
N LEU A 384 9.98 11.93 -36.90
CA LEU A 384 10.57 11.75 -38.22
C LEU A 384 11.52 12.90 -38.50
N ILE A 385 12.83 12.61 -38.54
CA ILE A 385 13.87 13.61 -38.80
C ILE A 385 14.24 13.56 -40.28
N GLN A 386 14.14 14.69 -40.98
CA GLN A 386 14.40 14.79 -42.42
C GLN A 386 15.36 15.94 -42.73
N GLY A 387 16.26 15.72 -43.70
CA GLY A 387 17.06 16.78 -44.29
C GLY A 387 16.25 17.55 -45.33
N THR A 388 16.23 18.88 -45.28
CA THR A 388 15.62 19.68 -46.37
C THR A 388 16.58 19.79 -47.53
N SER A 389 16.28 19.17 -48.67
CA SER A 389 16.98 19.44 -49.94
C SER A 389 16.53 20.79 -50.51
N LYS A 390 17.46 21.63 -50.99
CA LYS A 390 17.12 22.82 -51.79
C LYS A 390 16.26 22.39 -52.99
N PRO A 391 15.25 23.17 -53.41
CA PRO A 391 14.69 23.03 -54.74
C PRO A 391 15.83 23.31 -55.73
N SER A 392 16.08 22.38 -56.65
CA SER A 392 16.97 22.58 -57.78
C SER A 392 16.51 23.81 -58.55
N GLN A 393 17.34 24.85 -58.60
CA GLN A 393 17.19 25.99 -59.51
C GLN A 393 17.58 25.61 -60.93
#